data_AF-A0A351L4I6-F1
#
_entry.id   AF-A0A351L4I6-F1
#
_cell.length_a   1.000
_cell.length_b   1.000
_cell.length_c   1.000
_cell.angle_alpha   90.00
_cell.angle_beta   90.00
_cell.angle_gamma   90.00
#
_symmetry.space_group_name_H-M   'P 1'
#
loop_
_entity.id
_entity.type
_entity.pdbx_description
1 polymer ?
#
loop_
_entity_poly.entity_id
_entity_poly.type
_entity_poly.pdbx_seq_one_letter_code
_entity_poly.pdbx_strand_id
1 'polypeptide(L)' 'MTQPTPLDIWNFKVSETAQNRLRELLDRNREGSLSENETAELDSYEELDRLMRMLKIRAYSKIQPLAS' A
#
# COMPACT_ATOMS: atom_id res chain seq x y z
N MET A 1 -11.92 -19.63 5.11
CA MET A 1 -11.17 -18.56 4.43
C MET A 1 -9.69 -18.85 4.58
N THR A 2 -8.93 -18.83 3.48
CA THR A 2 -7.49 -19.08 3.51
C THR A 2 -6.76 -17.80 3.91
N GLN A 3 -5.91 -17.87 4.93
CA GLN A 3 -5.07 -16.73 5.32
C GLN A 3 -3.91 -16.56 4.32
N PRO A 4 -3.53 -15.33 3.95
CA PRO A 4 -2.41 -15.09 3.06
C PRO A 4 -1.10 -15.56 3.70
N THR A 5 -0.22 -16.16 2.91
CA THR A 5 1.12 -16.55 3.37
C THR A 5 2.02 -15.32 3.51
N PRO A 6 3.14 -15.42 4.25
CA PRO A 6 4.15 -14.34 4.28
C PRO A 6 4.61 -13.93 2.87
N LEU A 7 4.76 -14.90 1.95
CA LEU A 7 5.15 -14.60 0.56
C LEU A 7 4.06 -13.84 -0.19
N ASP A 8 2.78 -14.16 0.02
CA ASP A 8 1.66 -13.41 -0.57
C ASP A 8 1.64 -11.96 -0.06
N ILE A 9 1.87 -11.76 1.24
CA ILE A 9 1.95 -10.43 1.86
C ILE A 9 3.14 -9.64 1.29
N TRP A 10 4.30 -10.28 1.15
CA TRP A 10 5.51 -9.66 0.59
C TRP A 10 5.29 -9.19 -0.86
N ASN A 11 4.68 -10.06 -1.67
CA ASN A 11 4.41 -9.82 -3.08
C ASN A 11 3.16 -8.96 -3.34
N PHE A 12 2.37 -8.66 -2.30
CA PHE A 12 1.16 -7.86 -2.46
C PHE A 12 1.45 -6.53 -3.17
N LYS A 13 0.64 -6.26 -4.18
CA LYS A 13 0.54 -4.98 -4.90
C LYS A 13 -0.94 -4.68 -5.08
N VAL A 14 -1.32 -3.42 -4.93
CA VAL A 14 -2.66 -2.96 -5.30
C VAL A 14 -2.85 -3.09 -6.82
N SER A 15 -4.10 -3.20 -7.27
CA SER A 15 -4.42 -3.35 -8.69
C SER A 15 -3.88 -2.20 -9.54
N GLU A 16 -3.66 -2.43 -10.83
CA GLU A 16 -3.19 -1.37 -11.75
C GLU A 16 -4.12 -0.16 -11.77
N THR A 17 -5.44 -0.39 -11.72
CA THR A 17 -6.44 0.68 -11.60
C THR A 17 -6.22 1.54 -10.36
N ALA A 18 -5.98 0.92 -9.20
CA ALA A 18 -5.69 1.65 -7.97
C ALA A 18 -4.35 2.40 -8.03
N GLN A 19 -3.32 1.81 -8.65
CA GLN A 19 -2.05 2.50 -8.88
C GLN A 19 -2.21 3.74 -9.78
N ASN A 20 -2.99 3.62 -10.85
CA ASN A 20 -3.26 4.73 -11.77
C ASN A 20 -4.04 5.85 -11.06
N ARG A 21 -5.07 5.49 -10.29
CA ARG A 21 -5.84 6.47 -9.50
C ARG A 21 -4.98 7.18 -8.46
N LEU A 22 -4.12 6.44 -7.74
CA LEU A 22 -3.18 7.04 -6.80
C LEU A 22 -2.22 8.03 -7.47
N ARG A 23 -1.72 7.72 -8.68
CA ARG A 23 -0.86 8.66 -9.43
C ARG A 23 -1.61 9.95 -9.78
N GLU A 24 -2.84 9.84 -10.28
CA GLU A 24 -3.69 10.99 -10.59
C GLU A 24 -3.93 11.88 -9.34
N LEU A 25 -4.27 11.26 -8.20
CA LEU A 25 -4.46 11.98 -6.95
C LEU A 25 -3.19 12.71 -6.50
N LEU A 26 -2.03 12.05 -6.61
CA LEU A 26 -0.74 12.67 -6.24
C LEU A 26 -0.38 13.84 -7.17
N ASP A 27 -0.65 13.72 -8.47
CA ASP A 27 -0.41 14.80 -9.43
C ASP A 27 -1.31 16.00 -9.12
N ARG A 28 -2.61 15.77 -8.87
CA ARG A 28 -3.56 16.83 -8.48
C ARG A 28 -3.28 17.42 -7.11
N ASN A 29 -2.77 16.63 -6.17
CA ASN A 29 -2.33 17.14 -4.86
C ASN A 29 -1.21 18.16 -5.02
N ARG A 30 -0.22 17.90 -5.89
CA ARG A 30 0.87 18.85 -6.18
C ARG A 30 0.37 20.16 -6.80
N GLU A 31 -0.71 20.09 -7.57
CA GLU A 31 -1.38 21.25 -8.16
C GLU A 31 -2.29 21.99 -7.16
N GLY A 32 -2.53 21.43 -5.96
CA GLY A 32 -3.46 21.98 -4.98
C GLY A 32 -4.93 21.89 -5.42
N SER A 33 -5.27 20.94 -6.29
CA SER A 33 -6.58 20.82 -6.96
C SER A 33 -7.43 19.63 -6.48
N LEU A 34 -7.12 19.06 -5.31
CA LEU A 34 -7.91 18.00 -4.70
C LEU A 34 -9.20 18.53 -4.09
N SER A 35 -10.30 17.83 -4.34
CA SER A 35 -11.51 18.00 -3.53
C SER A 35 -11.35 17.34 -2.16
N GLU A 36 -12.27 17.64 -1.23
CA GLU A 36 -12.29 17.00 0.09
C GLU A 36 -12.42 15.47 0.00
N ASN A 37 -13.27 14.98 -0.91
CA ASN A 37 -13.44 13.53 -1.12
C ASN A 37 -12.16 12.87 -1.63
N GLU A 38 -11.41 13.57 -2.47
CA GLU A 38 -10.16 13.05 -3.04
C GLU A 38 -8.99 13.13 -2.07
N THR A 39 -9.04 14.11 -1.16
CA THR A 39 -8.14 14.17 -0.01
C THR A 39 -8.37 12.97 0.90
N ALA A 40 -9.63 12.67 1.25
CA ALA A 40 -9.97 11.48 2.03
C ALA A 40 -9.63 10.17 1.31
N GLU A 41 -9.75 10.13 -0.02
CA GLU A 41 -9.30 8.99 -0.84
C GLU A 41 -7.77 8.82 -0.74
N LEU A 42 -7.00 9.92 -0.86
CA LEU A 42 -5.55 9.90 -0.74
C LEU A 42 -5.09 9.47 0.67
N ASP A 43 -5.74 9.97 1.71
CA ASP A 43 -5.48 9.57 3.11
C ASP A 43 -5.65 8.06 3.30
N SER A 44 -6.67 7.47 2.66
CA SER A 44 -6.93 6.03 2.71
C SER A 44 -5.80 5.22 2.06
N TYR A 45 -5.23 5.71 0.95
CA TYR A 45 -4.05 5.09 0.34
C TYR A 45 -2.83 5.13 1.27
N GLU A 46 -2.61 6.25 1.97
CA GLU A 46 -1.50 6.35 2.92
C GLU A 46 -1.65 5.40 4.11
N GLU A 47 -2.87 5.25 4.65
CA GLU A 47 -3.15 4.32 5.73
C GLU A 47 -2.89 2.88 5.30
N LEU A 48 -3.40 2.49 4.12
CA LEU A 48 -3.14 1.18 3.54
C LEU A 48 -1.64 0.92 3.36
N ASP A 49 -0.91 1.90 2.85
CA ASP A 49 0.54 1.80 2.63
C ASP A 49 1.32 1.66 3.95
N ARG A 50 0.96 2.42 4.99
CA ARG A 50 1.50 2.24 6.35
C ARG A 50 1.23 0.84 6.90
N LEU A 51 0.00 0.34 6.77
CA LEU A 51 -0.37 -1.01 7.20
C LEU A 51 0.43 -2.07 6.45
N MET A 52 0.47 -1.99 5.12
CA MET A 52 1.15 -2.95 4.27
C MET A 52 2.66 -2.96 4.50
N ARG A 53 3.29 -1.81 4.75
CA ARG A 53 4.71 -1.75 5.16
C ARG A 53 4.97 -2.58 6.41
N MET A 54 4.17 -2.40 7.47
CA MET A 54 4.33 -3.17 8.71
C MET A 54 4.13 -4.68 8.49
N LEU A 55 3.14 -5.06 7.67
CA LEU A 55 2.90 -6.46 7.33
C LEU A 55 4.06 -7.05 6.52
N LYS A 56 4.60 -6.31 5.56
CA LYS A 56 5.76 -6.74 4.76
C LYS A 56 7.03 -6.90 5.59
N ILE A 57 7.28 -6.00 6.54
CA ILE A 57 8.40 -6.13 7.49
C ILE A 57 8.28 -7.44 8.29
N ARG A 58 7.08 -7.73 8.82
CA ARG A 58 6.83 -8.98 9.56
C ARG A 58 6.97 -10.20 8.65
N ALA A 59 6.41 -10.16 7.45
CA ALA A 59 6.50 -11.24 6.48
C ALA A 59 7.95 -11.53 6.07
N TYR A 60 8.76 -10.48 5.86
CA TYR A 60 10.17 -10.60 5.52
C TYR A 60 10.96 -11.37 6.57
N SER A 61 10.69 -11.13 7.87
CA SER A 61 11.32 -11.89 8.96
C SER A 61 11.01 -13.40 8.95
N LYS A 62 9.95 -13.81 8.26
CA LYS A 62 9.55 -15.22 8.09
C LYS A 62 10.07 -15.83 6.79
N ILE A 63 10.30 -15.02 5.76
CA ILE A 63 10.84 -15.44 4.45
C ILE A 63 12.35 -15.60 4.51
N GLN A 64 13.03 -14.65 5.16
CA GLN A 64 14.47 -14.70 5.38
C GLN A 64 14.71 -14.94 6.87
N PRO A 65 14.98 -16.19 7.29
CA PRO A 65 15.46 -16.45 8.63
C PRO A 65 16.73 -15.62 8.81
N LEU A 66 16.87 -14.92 9.95
CA LEU A 66 18.14 -14.29 10.30
C LEU A 66 19.24 -15.32 10.08
N ALA A 67 20.23 -14.98 9.25
CA ALA A 67 21.41 -15.79 9.05
C ALA A 67 21.96 -16.20 10.41
N SER A 68 22.09 -17.52 10.62
CA SER A 68 22.77 -18.13 11.76
C SER A 68 24.22 -17.69 11.86
#